data_AF-A0A945MMF7-F1
#
_entry.id   AF-A0A945MMF7-F1
#
_cell.length_a   1.000
_cell.length_b   1.000
_cell.length_c   1.000
_cell.angle_alpha   90.00
_cell.angle_beta   90.00
_cell.angle_gamma   90.00
#
_symmetry.space_group_name_H-M   'P 1'
#
loop_
_entity.id
_entity.type
_entity.pdbx_description
1 polymer ?
#
loop_
_entity_poly.entity_id
_entity_poly.type
_entity_poly.pdbx_seq_one_letter_code
_entity_poly.pdbx_strand_id
1 'polypeptide(L)'
;GLLIWHVITVRGSNDLESAKLLDLVCADGLYADAGFPLGSEPSPFSGGDNLDYWAHDEDYRIAFGGNLGDATDVFDGERFTGFWAASNPASSPGISVSNIRSQGERMVADLKLRDPRRAGPIDTDQVWSDRIELVGDITVLPGSHLDILAGTEILVGPDALRVGDDLDRVELVVYGTLTTNVLGREQTIFRSLAADPRPGDWQGIRLGQPGSAFLRHTRIEHARYGLFAEKINRALTLEEVEIFRAGEDGIHLEEVLEEIELNGVLVEESGGIGIMVAGPGLVRGRLIDSRSNGVAGFLRQGGFLELVDSRFSDNGLAAVDGANLFLGREVSGRVANNAFSGGVGIRCVETREVIIADNILSNHQVGILSISARPRITGNQFNRNELALQVEGVAVPARLDLNVVQNTERLLESGANRPLTATNNWWGQTDANWIEARVSGDVQWRPFLNFDPRVPLAFALKQNYPNPFNGTTRIDYQIGINDPVVAGLTQVTVEVRTITGGLVRRLVDELASPGFYSTQWDGRNQQGERVASGTYYYQLKIGPIVQLNKLLFLK
;
A
#
# COMPACT_ATOMS: atom_id res chain seq x y z
N GLY A 1 -25.46 4.57 -37.57
CA GLY A 1 -26.86 4.33 -37.13
C GLY A 1 -26.89 3.02 -36.37
N LEU A 2 -27.76 2.88 -35.38
CA LEU A 2 -27.99 1.61 -34.70
C LEU A 2 -29.17 0.91 -35.39
N LEU A 3 -28.94 -0.22 -36.04
CA LEU A 3 -30.00 -1.06 -36.60
C LEU A 3 -30.38 -2.11 -35.57
N ILE A 4 -31.65 -2.14 -35.15
CA ILE A 4 -32.19 -3.09 -34.20
C ILE A 4 -33.16 -4.02 -34.95
N TRP A 5 -32.98 -5.32 -34.76
CA TRP A 5 -33.74 -6.39 -35.42
C TRP A 5 -34.79 -7.03 -34.52
N HIS A 6 -35.74 -7.76 -35.11
CA HIS A 6 -36.78 -8.50 -34.40
C HIS A 6 -36.70 -9.99 -34.78
N VAL A 7 -36.23 -10.84 -33.86
CA VAL A 7 -36.12 -12.30 -34.08
C VAL A 7 -37.43 -12.97 -33.65
N ILE A 8 -38.02 -13.76 -34.55
CA ILE A 8 -39.27 -14.48 -34.28
C ILE A 8 -38.92 -15.78 -33.52
N THR A 9 -39.13 -15.78 -32.20
CA THR A 9 -38.72 -16.84 -31.27
C THR A 9 -39.46 -18.18 -31.41
N VAL A 10 -40.48 -18.28 -32.28
CA VAL A 10 -41.29 -19.51 -32.48
C VAL A 10 -40.71 -20.46 -33.53
N ARG A 11 -39.52 -20.19 -34.09
CA ARG A 11 -38.88 -21.05 -35.10
C ARG A 11 -37.54 -21.59 -34.61
N GLY A 12 -37.29 -22.86 -34.93
CA GLY A 12 -36.12 -23.62 -34.46
C GLY A 12 -34.81 -23.36 -35.21
N SER A 13 -34.84 -22.59 -36.30
CA SER A 13 -33.63 -22.02 -36.94
C SER A 13 -33.99 -20.78 -37.78
N ASN A 14 -32.97 -19.97 -38.09
CA ASN A 14 -33.09 -18.69 -38.78
C ASN A 14 -32.69 -18.77 -40.28
N ASP A 15 -32.54 -19.98 -40.80
CA ASP A 15 -31.87 -20.27 -42.09
C ASP A 15 -32.72 -19.93 -43.33
N LEU A 16 -33.96 -19.48 -43.13
CA LEU A 16 -34.91 -19.16 -44.20
C LEU A 16 -34.98 -17.64 -44.43
N GLU A 17 -34.08 -17.16 -45.28
CA GLU A 17 -33.95 -15.76 -45.75
C GLU A 17 -35.29 -15.08 -46.06
N SER A 18 -36.14 -15.73 -46.86
CA SER A 18 -37.46 -15.20 -47.27
C SER A 18 -38.46 -14.93 -46.13
N ALA A 19 -38.16 -15.39 -44.91
CA ALA A 19 -38.98 -15.18 -43.73
C ALA A 19 -38.49 -14.00 -42.86
N LYS A 20 -37.33 -13.41 -43.17
CA LYS A 20 -36.78 -12.22 -42.52
C LYS A 20 -37.60 -11.00 -42.99
N LEU A 21 -38.19 -10.24 -42.06
CA LEU A 21 -39.07 -9.09 -42.36
C LEU A 21 -38.30 -7.78 -42.64
N LEU A 22 -37.01 -7.75 -42.35
CA LEU A 22 -36.11 -6.64 -42.60
C LEU A 22 -34.73 -7.24 -42.84
N ASP A 23 -34.03 -6.77 -43.87
CA ASP A 23 -32.66 -7.19 -44.20
C ASP A 23 -31.75 -5.95 -44.21
N LEU A 24 -30.50 -6.11 -43.76
CA LEU A 24 -29.57 -5.00 -43.55
C LEU A 24 -28.77 -4.75 -44.83
N VAL A 25 -29.30 -3.89 -45.69
CA VAL A 25 -28.57 -3.38 -46.85
C VAL A 25 -27.57 -2.32 -46.37
N CYS A 26 -26.34 -2.34 -46.91
CA CYS A 26 -25.30 -1.35 -46.67
C CYS A 26 -25.84 0.10 -46.62
N ALA A 27 -25.24 0.93 -45.78
CA ALA A 27 -25.65 2.34 -45.60
C ALA A 27 -25.48 3.20 -46.88
N ASP A 28 -24.82 2.69 -47.91
CA ASP A 28 -24.68 3.33 -49.22
C ASP A 28 -25.84 3.04 -50.20
N GLY A 29 -26.78 2.16 -49.82
CA GLY A 29 -27.95 1.82 -50.63
C GLY A 29 -27.64 0.99 -51.88
N LEU A 30 -26.46 0.38 -51.98
CA LEU A 30 -26.07 -0.44 -53.13
C LEU A 30 -26.33 -1.93 -52.85
N TYR A 31 -27.42 -2.45 -53.41
CA TYR A 31 -27.81 -3.87 -53.41
C TYR A 31 -26.84 -4.80 -54.18
N ALA A 32 -25.70 -4.30 -54.66
CA ALA A 32 -24.89 -4.96 -55.69
C ALA A 32 -23.42 -5.19 -55.31
N ASP A 33 -23.05 -5.06 -54.03
CA ASP A 33 -21.73 -5.50 -53.58
C ASP A 33 -21.75 -7.01 -53.33
N ALA A 34 -21.29 -7.73 -54.35
CA ALA A 34 -20.99 -9.15 -54.27
C ALA A 34 -19.87 -9.37 -53.26
N GLY A 35 -20.20 -9.88 -52.09
CA GLY A 35 -19.27 -10.68 -51.32
C GLY A 35 -18.91 -11.93 -52.13
N PHE A 36 -17.73 -11.94 -52.77
CA PHE A 36 -17.13 -13.15 -53.31
C PHE A 36 -15.60 -13.03 -53.32
N PRO A 37 -14.86 -14.04 -52.84
CA PRO A 37 -13.49 -14.27 -53.29
C PRO A 37 -13.56 -15.04 -54.62
N LEU A 38 -13.27 -14.37 -55.74
CA LEU A 38 -12.91 -14.95 -57.05
C LEU A 38 -13.60 -16.29 -57.43
N GLY A 39 -14.80 -16.26 -58.03
CA GLY A 39 -15.40 -17.45 -58.65
C GLY A 39 -16.75 -17.16 -59.33
N SER A 40 -16.92 -17.63 -60.56
CA SER A 40 -17.76 -17.02 -61.61
C SER A 40 -19.22 -17.49 -61.74
N GLU A 41 -19.86 -18.06 -60.71
CA GLU A 41 -21.27 -18.50 -60.78
C GLU A 41 -21.99 -18.30 -59.42
N PRO A 42 -23.17 -17.63 -59.37
CA PRO A 42 -23.95 -17.41 -58.14
C PRO A 42 -24.69 -18.67 -57.67
N SER A 43 -24.62 -18.99 -56.37
CA SER A 43 -25.39 -20.08 -55.72
C SER A 43 -26.43 -19.51 -54.74
N PRO A 44 -27.73 -19.45 -55.10
CA PRO A 44 -28.79 -18.91 -54.24
C PRO A 44 -29.20 -19.85 -53.08
N PHE A 45 -28.57 -21.02 -52.93
CA PHE A 45 -28.90 -22.01 -51.89
C PHE A 45 -27.76 -22.22 -50.88
N SER A 46 -26.60 -21.61 -51.09
CA SER A 46 -25.42 -21.83 -50.24
C SER A 46 -24.51 -20.62 -50.07
N GLY A 47 -24.93 -19.44 -50.54
CA GLY A 47 -24.29 -18.16 -50.20
C GLY A 47 -24.92 -17.62 -48.93
N GLY A 48 -24.26 -17.86 -47.80
CA GLY A 48 -24.51 -17.16 -46.54
C GLY A 48 -24.31 -15.66 -46.72
N ASP A 49 -24.99 -14.92 -45.88
CA ASP A 49 -25.07 -13.47 -45.82
C ASP A 49 -23.71 -12.75 -45.88
N ASN A 50 -23.77 -11.47 -46.28
CA ASN A 50 -22.62 -10.57 -46.43
C ASN A 50 -22.18 -9.93 -45.10
N LEU A 51 -22.43 -10.58 -43.95
CA LEU A 51 -22.20 -10.02 -42.62
C LEU A 51 -20.79 -10.28 -42.06
N ASP A 52 -19.93 -10.95 -42.83
CA ASP A 52 -18.70 -11.57 -42.32
C ASP A 52 -17.44 -10.86 -42.81
N TYR A 53 -17.02 -9.76 -42.16
CA TYR A 53 -15.91 -8.96 -42.69
C TYR A 53 -14.64 -8.84 -41.83
N TRP A 54 -14.56 -9.35 -40.61
CA TRP A 54 -13.43 -8.97 -39.73
C TRP A 54 -12.83 -10.11 -38.91
N ALA A 55 -11.60 -10.50 -39.29
CA ALA A 55 -10.71 -11.39 -38.54
C ALA A 55 -9.46 -10.63 -38.09
N HIS A 56 -9.07 -10.77 -36.81
CA HIS A 56 -7.81 -10.25 -36.24
C HIS A 56 -6.60 -11.16 -36.50
N ASP A 57 -6.79 -12.27 -37.21
CA ASP A 57 -5.75 -13.25 -37.56
C ASP A 57 -5.36 -13.12 -39.05
N GLU A 58 -4.12 -12.71 -39.30
CA GLU A 58 -3.57 -12.44 -40.64
C GLU A 58 -3.57 -13.70 -41.51
N ASP A 59 -3.16 -14.84 -40.94
CA ASP A 59 -3.03 -16.11 -41.66
C ASP A 59 -4.40 -16.68 -42.06
N TYR A 60 -5.40 -16.54 -41.19
CA TYR A 60 -6.79 -16.90 -41.46
C TYR A 60 -7.44 -15.99 -42.51
N ARG A 61 -7.26 -14.67 -42.40
CA ARG A 61 -7.78 -13.68 -43.37
C ARG A 61 -7.29 -13.97 -44.79
N ILE A 62 -6.02 -14.35 -44.92
CA ILE A 62 -5.40 -14.72 -46.20
C ILE A 62 -5.99 -16.04 -46.72
N ALA A 63 -6.21 -17.04 -45.85
CA ALA A 63 -6.74 -18.34 -46.24
C ALA A 63 -8.21 -18.32 -46.67
N PHE A 64 -9.03 -17.41 -46.13
CA PHE A 64 -10.49 -17.38 -46.32
C PHE A 64 -11.01 -16.09 -46.98
N GLY A 65 -10.12 -15.32 -47.63
CA GLY A 65 -10.53 -14.13 -48.40
C GLY A 65 -11.20 -13.04 -47.56
N GLY A 66 -10.95 -13.02 -46.25
CA GLY A 66 -11.57 -12.09 -45.29
C GLY A 66 -12.91 -12.53 -44.68
N ASN A 67 -13.46 -13.70 -45.04
CA ASN A 67 -14.75 -14.17 -44.57
C ASN A 67 -14.60 -15.20 -43.41
N LEU A 68 -15.27 -14.94 -42.29
CA LEU A 68 -15.57 -15.91 -41.23
C LEU A 68 -17.06 -16.26 -41.34
N GLY A 69 -17.42 -17.22 -42.19
CA GLY A 69 -18.82 -17.65 -42.31
C GLY A 69 -19.41 -18.07 -40.95
N ASP A 70 -20.72 -17.88 -40.76
CA ASP A 70 -21.66 -18.31 -39.70
C ASP A 70 -21.22 -18.35 -38.21
N ALA A 71 -19.98 -18.71 -37.89
CA ALA A 71 -19.41 -18.85 -36.55
C ALA A 71 -19.10 -17.51 -35.85
N THR A 72 -19.30 -16.38 -36.53
CA THR A 72 -19.23 -15.03 -35.98
C THR A 72 -20.56 -14.27 -36.03
N ASP A 73 -21.66 -14.93 -36.39
CA ASP A 73 -22.99 -14.31 -36.34
C ASP A 73 -23.30 -13.89 -34.90
N VAL A 74 -23.48 -12.59 -34.72
CA VAL A 74 -23.80 -11.94 -33.44
C VAL A 74 -25.16 -12.37 -32.88
N PHE A 75 -25.93 -13.15 -33.65
CA PHE A 75 -27.24 -13.66 -33.30
C PHE A 75 -27.29 -15.18 -33.02
N ASP A 76 -26.14 -15.88 -32.98
CA ASP A 76 -26.06 -17.28 -32.51
C ASP A 76 -26.36 -17.43 -31.00
N GLY A 77 -26.48 -16.31 -30.29
CA GLY A 77 -27.01 -16.22 -28.93
C GLY A 77 -26.00 -16.61 -27.85
N GLU A 78 -24.77 -16.97 -28.19
CA GLU A 78 -23.81 -17.48 -27.22
C GLU A 78 -22.59 -16.58 -26.98
N ARG A 79 -22.31 -15.56 -27.82
CA ARG A 79 -21.01 -14.85 -27.76
C ARG A 79 -20.98 -13.35 -27.46
N PHE A 80 -21.94 -12.53 -27.89
CA PHE A 80 -21.79 -11.05 -27.82
C PHE A 80 -22.85 -10.35 -26.97
N THR A 81 -22.48 -9.90 -25.77
CA THR A 81 -23.32 -9.05 -24.89
C THR A 81 -23.12 -7.55 -25.14
N GLY A 82 -22.38 -7.16 -26.19
CA GLY A 82 -22.14 -5.76 -26.58
C GLY A 82 -21.46 -5.57 -27.94
N PHE A 83 -21.52 -4.35 -28.49
CA PHE A 83 -20.88 -3.89 -29.72
C PHE A 83 -20.02 -2.65 -29.49
N TRP A 84 -18.72 -2.70 -29.80
CA TRP A 84 -17.79 -1.56 -29.69
C TRP A 84 -16.48 -1.86 -30.45
N ALA A 85 -15.45 -1.03 -30.32
CA ALA A 85 -14.21 -1.10 -31.12
C ALA A 85 -13.55 -2.49 -31.20
N ALA A 86 -13.59 -3.33 -30.16
CA ALA A 86 -13.04 -4.69 -30.25
C ALA A 86 -13.94 -5.71 -30.96
N SER A 87 -15.27 -5.55 -30.91
CA SER A 87 -16.20 -6.45 -31.63
C SER A 87 -16.57 -5.92 -33.01
N ASN A 88 -16.26 -4.65 -33.29
CA ASN A 88 -16.46 -3.97 -34.56
C ASN A 88 -15.42 -2.84 -34.69
N PRO A 89 -14.26 -3.09 -35.31
CA PRO A 89 -13.19 -2.10 -35.47
C PRO A 89 -13.59 -0.87 -36.30
N ALA A 90 -14.65 -0.98 -37.11
CA ALA A 90 -15.21 0.15 -37.85
C ALA A 90 -16.04 1.10 -36.96
N SER A 91 -16.34 0.72 -35.71
CA SER A 91 -16.99 1.61 -34.76
C SER A 91 -16.00 2.68 -34.27
N SER A 92 -16.43 3.95 -34.34
CA SER A 92 -15.62 5.04 -33.79
C SER A 92 -15.42 4.84 -32.28
N PRO A 93 -14.20 5.06 -31.74
CA PRO A 93 -13.95 5.06 -30.31
C PRO A 93 -15.00 5.89 -29.59
N GLY A 94 -15.60 5.30 -28.56
CA GLY A 94 -16.64 5.92 -27.75
C GLY A 94 -18.08 5.55 -28.08
N ILE A 95 -18.39 4.93 -29.22
CA ILE A 95 -19.74 4.34 -29.38
C ILE A 95 -19.67 2.89 -28.91
N SER A 96 -20.46 2.55 -27.89
CA SER A 96 -20.66 1.17 -27.47
C SER A 96 -22.12 0.85 -27.19
N VAL A 97 -22.51 -0.35 -27.55
CA VAL A 97 -23.72 -1.04 -27.09
C VAL A 97 -23.23 -2.10 -26.11
N SER A 98 -23.84 -2.23 -24.94
CA SER A 98 -23.42 -3.19 -23.93
C SER A 98 -24.64 -3.78 -23.21
N ASN A 99 -24.43 -4.84 -22.42
CA ASN A 99 -25.48 -5.46 -21.61
C ASN A 99 -26.73 -5.85 -22.43
N ILE A 100 -26.50 -6.35 -23.64
CA ILE A 100 -27.57 -6.85 -24.52
C ILE A 100 -28.18 -8.06 -23.84
N ARG A 101 -29.47 -7.97 -23.49
CA ARG A 101 -30.19 -8.98 -22.72
C ARG A 101 -31.68 -8.95 -23.01
N SER A 102 -32.36 -10.05 -22.70
CA SER A 102 -33.82 -10.09 -22.69
C SER A 102 -34.38 -9.48 -21.39
N GLN A 103 -35.45 -8.70 -21.51
CA GLN A 103 -36.23 -8.16 -20.41
C GLN A 103 -37.72 -8.33 -20.73
N GLY A 104 -38.28 -9.48 -20.34
CA GLY A 104 -39.62 -9.89 -20.76
C GLY A 104 -39.64 -10.22 -22.26
N GLU A 105 -40.61 -9.67 -22.99
CA GLU A 105 -40.74 -9.81 -24.46
C GLU A 105 -39.84 -8.84 -25.26
N ARG A 106 -38.98 -8.08 -24.59
CA ARG A 106 -38.13 -7.06 -25.23
C ARG A 106 -36.66 -7.44 -25.11
N MET A 107 -35.90 -7.15 -26.17
CA MET A 107 -34.45 -7.04 -26.06
C MET A 107 -34.08 -5.63 -25.62
N VAL A 108 -33.22 -5.52 -24.61
CA VAL A 108 -32.71 -4.25 -24.09
C VAL A 108 -31.19 -4.27 -24.13
N ALA A 109 -30.61 -3.09 -24.35
CA ALA A 109 -29.17 -2.88 -24.36
C ALA A 109 -28.87 -1.47 -23.85
N ASP A 110 -27.68 -1.30 -23.28
CA ASP A 110 -27.20 -0.03 -22.77
C ASP A 110 -26.36 0.62 -23.88
N LEU A 111 -26.87 1.71 -24.48
CA LEU A 111 -26.19 2.46 -25.53
C LEU A 111 -25.39 3.62 -24.92
N LYS A 112 -24.07 3.53 -24.99
CA LYS A 112 -23.14 4.59 -24.62
C LYS A 112 -22.59 5.23 -25.88
N LEU A 113 -23.08 6.42 -26.21
CA LEU A 113 -22.58 7.20 -27.34
C LEU A 113 -21.47 8.15 -26.85
N ARG A 114 -20.30 8.10 -27.50
CA ARG A 114 -19.13 8.95 -27.22
C ARG A 114 -18.55 8.79 -25.80
N ASP A 115 -18.45 7.57 -25.29
CA ASP A 115 -17.72 7.22 -24.07
C ASP A 115 -16.27 6.78 -24.41
N PRO A 116 -15.31 7.72 -24.58
CA PRO A 116 -13.92 7.41 -24.95
C PRO A 116 -13.15 6.68 -23.85
N ARG A 117 -13.78 6.42 -22.70
CA ARG A 117 -13.12 6.00 -21.47
C ARG A 117 -12.78 4.50 -21.43
N ARG A 118 -13.09 3.74 -22.50
CA ARG A 118 -12.87 2.28 -22.55
C ARG A 118 -11.53 1.86 -23.15
N ALA A 119 -11.00 2.66 -24.08
CA ALA A 119 -9.70 2.50 -24.73
C ALA A 119 -9.40 3.75 -25.58
N GLY A 120 -8.13 4.08 -25.76
CA GLY A 120 -7.63 5.14 -26.63
C GLY A 120 -6.98 6.32 -25.91
N PRO A 121 -6.56 7.34 -26.67
CA PRO A 121 -5.90 8.52 -26.13
C PRO A 121 -6.91 9.46 -25.43
N ILE A 122 -6.45 10.07 -24.34
CA ILE A 122 -7.07 11.24 -23.70
C ILE A 122 -6.23 12.46 -24.10
N ASP A 123 -6.75 13.22 -25.06
CA ASP A 123 -6.09 14.37 -25.70
C ASP A 123 -6.64 15.73 -25.25
N THR A 124 -7.60 15.70 -24.33
CA THR A 124 -8.28 16.83 -23.71
C THR A 124 -8.58 16.51 -22.25
N ASP A 125 -8.79 17.54 -21.43
CA ASP A 125 -9.12 17.35 -20.02
C ASP A 125 -10.43 16.57 -19.86
N GLN A 126 -10.41 15.53 -19.03
CA GLN A 126 -11.54 14.66 -18.77
C GLN A 126 -11.75 14.45 -17.28
N VAL A 127 -13.03 14.36 -16.89
CA VAL A 127 -13.45 14.01 -15.54
C VAL A 127 -14.20 12.68 -15.60
N TRP A 128 -13.70 11.70 -14.86
CA TRP A 128 -14.28 10.35 -14.79
C TRP A 128 -15.04 10.16 -13.50
N SER A 129 -16.21 9.54 -13.62
CA SER A 129 -17.10 9.15 -12.53
C SER A 129 -17.85 7.87 -12.89
N ASP A 130 -18.46 7.24 -11.87
CA ASP A 130 -19.23 6.00 -11.94
C ASP A 130 -18.37 4.73 -12.16
N ARG A 131 -18.95 3.71 -12.80
CA ARG A 131 -18.26 2.45 -13.15
C ARG A 131 -17.81 2.48 -14.62
N ILE A 132 -16.51 2.30 -14.83
CA ILE A 132 -15.83 2.40 -16.12
C ILE A 132 -15.12 1.07 -16.39
N GLU A 133 -15.28 0.52 -17.59
CA GLU A 133 -14.63 -0.73 -18.01
C GLU A 133 -13.59 -0.44 -19.08
N LEU A 134 -12.32 -0.63 -18.72
CA LEU A 134 -11.18 -0.57 -19.62
C LEU A 134 -11.00 -1.94 -20.28
N VAL A 135 -10.90 -1.93 -21.60
CA VAL A 135 -10.85 -3.12 -22.46
C VAL A 135 -9.82 -2.94 -23.58
N GLY A 136 -9.02 -1.90 -23.47
CA GLY A 136 -7.85 -1.57 -24.28
C GLY A 136 -7.11 -0.40 -23.63
N ASP A 137 -5.92 -0.09 -24.12
CA ASP A 137 -5.02 0.85 -23.45
C ASP A 137 -5.59 2.25 -23.36
N ILE A 138 -5.30 2.94 -22.27
CA ILE A 138 -5.60 4.34 -22.06
C ILE A 138 -4.28 5.11 -22.03
N THR A 139 -4.15 6.10 -22.92
CA THR A 139 -2.98 6.98 -22.93
C THR A 139 -3.39 8.41 -22.63
N VAL A 140 -3.02 8.94 -21.46
CA VAL A 140 -3.19 10.37 -21.15
C VAL A 140 -2.08 11.16 -21.82
N LEU A 141 -2.41 11.91 -22.87
CA LEU A 141 -1.43 12.63 -23.68
C LEU A 141 -0.82 13.83 -22.93
N PRO A 142 0.39 14.28 -23.32
CA PRO A 142 1.00 15.46 -22.74
C PRO A 142 0.07 16.69 -22.79
N GLY A 143 -0.05 17.40 -21.68
CA GLY A 143 -0.89 18.60 -21.56
C GLY A 143 -2.37 18.33 -21.27
N SER A 144 -2.80 17.06 -21.23
CA SER A 144 -4.17 16.67 -20.84
C SER A 144 -4.23 16.24 -19.37
N HIS A 145 -5.36 16.49 -18.73
CA HIS A 145 -5.65 16.10 -17.36
C HIS A 145 -6.76 15.05 -17.29
N LEU A 146 -6.51 13.93 -16.61
CA LEU A 146 -7.52 12.96 -16.23
C LEU A 146 -7.80 13.07 -14.73
N ASP A 147 -8.95 13.60 -14.37
CA ASP A 147 -9.42 13.68 -12.99
C ASP A 147 -10.47 12.60 -12.71
N ILE A 148 -10.21 11.74 -11.74
CA ILE A 148 -11.11 10.63 -11.38
C ILE A 148 -11.76 10.94 -10.04
N LEU A 149 -13.09 11.03 -10.02
CA LEU A 149 -13.84 11.39 -8.82
C LEU A 149 -13.87 10.27 -7.78
N ALA A 150 -14.18 10.64 -6.53
CA ALA A 150 -14.41 9.71 -5.43
C ALA A 150 -15.51 8.69 -5.76
N GLY A 151 -15.38 7.46 -5.28
CA GLY A 151 -16.35 6.37 -5.52
C GLY A 151 -16.35 5.81 -6.95
N THR A 152 -15.49 6.31 -7.84
CA THR A 152 -15.34 5.77 -9.19
C THR A 152 -14.69 4.39 -9.15
N GLU A 153 -15.26 3.45 -9.91
CA GLU A 153 -14.75 2.09 -10.04
C GLU A 153 -14.29 1.85 -11.48
N ILE A 154 -13.02 1.51 -11.63
CA ILE A 154 -12.35 1.25 -12.90
C ILE A 154 -12.04 -0.24 -12.95
N LEU A 155 -12.75 -0.93 -13.83
CA LEU A 155 -12.59 -2.36 -14.05
C LEU A 155 -11.75 -2.59 -15.29
N VAL A 156 -10.67 -3.32 -15.14
CA VAL A 156 -9.67 -3.52 -16.20
C VAL A 156 -9.73 -4.96 -16.68
N GLY A 157 -10.16 -5.14 -17.92
CA GLY A 157 -10.19 -6.43 -18.61
C GLY A 157 -8.89 -6.74 -19.35
N PRO A 158 -8.84 -7.88 -20.07
CA PRO A 158 -7.77 -8.14 -21.03
C PRO A 158 -7.79 -7.08 -22.12
N ASP A 159 -6.64 -6.86 -22.77
CA ASP A 159 -6.60 -5.97 -23.93
C ASP A 159 -7.28 -6.65 -25.12
N ALA A 160 -8.50 -6.23 -25.41
CA ALA A 160 -9.28 -6.75 -26.53
C ALA A 160 -8.88 -6.12 -27.87
N LEU A 161 -8.14 -5.01 -27.86
CA LEU A 161 -7.61 -4.37 -29.06
C LEU A 161 -6.27 -4.98 -29.49
N ARG A 162 -5.54 -5.60 -28.55
CA ARG A 162 -4.23 -6.21 -28.76
C ARG A 162 -3.24 -5.24 -29.40
N VAL A 163 -3.13 -4.07 -28.78
CA VAL A 163 -2.22 -2.98 -29.18
C VAL A 163 -1.32 -2.64 -27.99
N GLY A 164 -0.55 -1.55 -28.07
CA GLY A 164 0.29 -1.13 -26.95
C GLY A 164 1.59 -1.91 -26.80
N ASP A 165 2.16 -1.84 -25.59
CA ASP A 165 3.42 -2.51 -25.25
C ASP A 165 3.20 -4.01 -24.95
N ASP A 166 2.05 -4.37 -24.37
CA ASP A 166 1.62 -5.71 -24.01
C ASP A 166 0.26 -6.04 -24.65
N LEU A 167 0.32 -6.86 -25.70
CA LEU A 167 -0.82 -7.19 -26.56
C LEU A 167 -1.94 -7.99 -25.87
N ASP A 168 -1.77 -8.38 -24.61
CA ASP A 168 -2.74 -9.18 -23.86
C ASP A 168 -3.31 -8.42 -22.64
N ARG A 169 -2.67 -7.33 -22.18
CA ARG A 169 -3.02 -6.66 -20.92
C ARG A 169 -3.12 -5.16 -21.07
N VAL A 170 -4.26 -4.61 -20.67
CA VAL A 170 -4.53 -3.17 -20.70
C VAL A 170 -3.51 -2.37 -19.90
N GLU A 171 -3.09 -1.26 -20.52
CA GLU A 171 -2.17 -0.28 -19.95
C GLU A 171 -2.87 1.05 -19.67
N LEU A 172 -2.62 1.63 -18.49
CA LEU A 172 -2.93 3.03 -18.22
C LEU A 172 -1.63 3.84 -18.23
N VAL A 173 -1.30 4.42 -19.38
CA VAL A 173 -0.06 5.20 -19.57
C VAL A 173 -0.35 6.69 -19.44
N VAL A 174 0.35 7.36 -18.53
CA VAL A 174 0.13 8.77 -18.21
C VAL A 174 1.35 9.60 -18.64
N TYR A 175 1.24 10.31 -19.77
CA TYR A 175 2.19 11.35 -20.20
C TYR A 175 1.71 12.78 -19.84
N GLY A 176 0.42 12.92 -19.52
CA GLY A 176 -0.21 14.14 -18.99
C GLY A 176 -0.27 14.16 -17.46
N THR A 177 -1.45 14.43 -16.90
CA THR A 177 -1.67 14.42 -15.44
C THR A 177 -2.80 13.47 -15.08
N LEU A 178 -2.58 12.64 -14.05
CA LEU A 178 -3.62 11.82 -13.43
C LEU A 178 -3.88 12.30 -12.00
N THR A 179 -5.12 12.64 -11.69
CA THR A 179 -5.57 12.92 -10.32
C THR A 179 -6.67 11.95 -9.93
N THR A 180 -6.61 11.41 -8.72
CA THR A 180 -7.70 10.58 -8.17
C THR A 180 -8.27 11.17 -6.90
N ASN A 181 -9.53 10.85 -6.64
CA ASN A 181 -10.30 11.21 -5.44
C ASN A 181 -10.31 12.70 -5.10
N VAL A 182 -10.79 13.50 -6.06
CA VAL A 182 -11.00 14.94 -5.84
C VAL A 182 -12.19 15.14 -4.88
N LEU A 183 -11.92 15.67 -3.68
CA LEU A 183 -12.91 16.23 -2.71
C LEU A 183 -13.95 15.25 -2.11
N GLY A 184 -13.78 13.92 -2.24
CA GLY A 184 -14.71 12.94 -1.68
C GLY A 184 -14.13 12.05 -0.58
N ARG A 185 -15.00 11.23 0.04
CA ARG A 185 -14.64 10.28 1.11
C ARG A 185 -14.64 8.82 0.66
N GLU A 186 -15.28 8.52 -0.46
CA GLU A 186 -15.36 7.16 -1.00
C GLU A 186 -14.12 6.87 -1.85
N GLN A 187 -13.53 5.70 -1.67
CA GLN A 187 -12.29 5.31 -2.34
C GLN A 187 -12.48 5.21 -3.86
N THR A 188 -11.51 5.67 -4.64
CA THR A 188 -11.43 5.37 -6.08
C THR A 188 -10.76 4.01 -6.24
N ILE A 189 -11.34 3.09 -7.02
CA ILE A 189 -10.87 1.69 -7.10
C ILE A 189 -10.51 1.33 -8.55
N PHE A 190 -9.30 0.82 -8.76
CA PHE A 190 -8.86 0.13 -9.97
C PHE A 190 -8.73 -1.36 -9.67
N ARG A 191 -9.43 -2.22 -10.41
CA ARG A 191 -9.35 -3.68 -10.19
C ARG A 191 -9.60 -4.46 -11.47
N SER A 192 -9.22 -5.74 -11.46
CA SER A 192 -9.51 -6.67 -12.55
C SER A 192 -11.01 -6.81 -12.81
N LEU A 193 -11.39 -6.91 -14.09
CA LEU A 193 -12.73 -7.25 -14.57
C LEU A 193 -12.99 -8.78 -14.51
N ALA A 194 -11.96 -9.60 -14.30
CA ALA A 194 -12.09 -11.06 -14.28
C ALA A 194 -13.02 -11.54 -13.15
N ALA A 195 -13.75 -12.63 -13.40
CA ALA A 195 -14.62 -13.25 -12.40
C ALA A 195 -13.82 -13.88 -11.23
N ASP A 196 -12.59 -14.31 -11.51
CA ASP A 196 -11.60 -14.81 -10.54
C ASP A 196 -10.31 -13.98 -10.71
N PRO A 197 -10.20 -12.80 -10.07
CA PRO A 197 -9.05 -11.91 -10.21
C PRO A 197 -7.73 -12.55 -9.81
N ARG A 198 -6.70 -12.37 -10.63
CA ARG A 198 -5.34 -12.86 -10.36
C ARG A 198 -4.30 -11.73 -10.43
N PRO A 199 -3.23 -11.81 -9.62
CA PRO A 199 -2.11 -10.88 -9.76
C PRO A 199 -1.59 -10.83 -11.20
N GLY A 200 -1.50 -9.63 -11.77
CA GLY A 200 -1.03 -9.44 -13.14
C GLY A 200 -2.08 -9.48 -14.24
N ASP A 201 -3.37 -9.43 -13.89
CA ASP A 201 -4.50 -9.42 -14.86
C ASP A 201 -4.46 -8.19 -15.80
N TRP A 202 -3.82 -7.11 -15.38
CA TRP A 202 -3.61 -5.89 -16.18
C TRP A 202 -2.26 -5.25 -15.83
N GLN A 203 -1.72 -4.34 -16.65
CA GLN A 203 -0.35 -3.86 -16.43
C GLN A 203 -0.18 -3.04 -15.15
N GLY A 204 -1.13 -2.15 -14.87
CA GLY A 204 -1.00 -1.13 -13.84
C GLY A 204 -1.07 0.28 -14.38
N ILE A 205 -0.75 1.23 -13.49
CA ILE A 205 -0.62 2.65 -13.84
C ILE A 205 0.85 2.92 -14.17
N ARG A 206 1.14 3.35 -15.38
CA ARG A 206 2.49 3.71 -15.83
C ARG A 206 2.61 5.21 -16.02
N LEU A 207 3.56 5.86 -15.34
CA LEU A 207 3.89 7.26 -15.60
C LEU A 207 4.99 7.32 -16.65
N GLY A 208 4.63 7.81 -17.84
CA GLY A 208 5.58 8.13 -18.91
C GLY A 208 6.10 9.55 -18.76
N GLN A 209 7.15 9.93 -19.49
CA GLN A 209 7.68 11.31 -19.48
C GLN A 209 6.91 12.20 -20.48
N PRO A 210 6.39 13.38 -20.09
CA PRO A 210 6.65 14.17 -18.87
C PRO A 210 5.53 14.08 -17.82
N GLY A 211 4.89 12.92 -17.69
CA GLY A 211 3.69 12.71 -16.91
C GLY A 211 3.85 12.93 -15.40
N SER A 212 2.72 13.15 -14.73
CA SER A 212 2.65 13.31 -13.28
C SER A 212 1.37 12.67 -12.73
N ALA A 213 1.40 12.30 -11.45
CA ALA A 213 0.23 11.75 -10.77
C ALA A 213 0.11 12.25 -9.33
N PHE A 214 -1.13 12.50 -8.93
CA PHE A 214 -1.53 12.86 -7.58
C PHE A 214 -2.62 11.89 -7.14
N LEU A 215 -2.21 10.80 -6.50
CA LEU A 215 -3.15 9.76 -6.12
C LEU A 215 -3.56 9.94 -4.66
N ARG A 216 -4.86 10.10 -4.44
CA ARG A 216 -5.44 10.22 -3.10
C ARG A 216 -6.49 9.16 -2.88
N HIS A 217 -6.53 8.55 -1.69
CA HIS A 217 -7.61 7.69 -1.23
C HIS A 217 -8.05 6.70 -2.34
N THR A 218 -7.05 6.00 -2.89
CA THR A 218 -7.12 5.21 -4.13
C THR A 218 -6.66 3.80 -3.86
N ARG A 219 -7.36 2.83 -4.44
CA ARG A 219 -7.06 1.41 -4.33
C ARG A 219 -6.75 0.82 -5.69
N ILE A 220 -5.68 0.05 -5.79
CA ILE A 220 -5.24 -0.63 -7.01
C ILE A 220 -5.09 -2.11 -6.70
N GLU A 221 -5.78 -2.97 -7.45
CA GLU A 221 -5.81 -4.40 -7.18
C GLU A 221 -5.41 -5.23 -8.40
N HIS A 222 -4.69 -6.32 -8.16
CA HIS A 222 -4.43 -7.38 -9.16
C HIS A 222 -3.69 -6.92 -10.43
N ALA A 223 -3.05 -5.75 -10.38
CA ALA A 223 -2.19 -5.28 -11.46
C ALA A 223 -0.89 -6.09 -11.52
N ARG A 224 -0.14 -6.00 -12.62
CA ARG A 224 1.23 -6.51 -12.69
C ARG A 224 2.14 -5.66 -11.82
N TYR A 225 2.13 -4.35 -12.05
CA TYR A 225 2.67 -3.35 -11.13
C TYR A 225 1.52 -2.47 -10.65
N GLY A 226 1.43 -2.13 -9.36
CA GLY A 226 0.40 -1.18 -8.93
C GLY A 226 0.62 0.21 -9.54
N LEU A 227 1.85 0.72 -9.39
CA LEU A 227 2.34 1.96 -10.00
C LEU A 227 3.76 1.75 -10.51
N PHE A 228 4.01 2.09 -11.78
CA PHE A 228 5.32 2.02 -12.41
C PHE A 228 5.72 3.39 -12.96
N ALA A 229 6.96 3.82 -12.71
CA ALA A 229 7.49 5.04 -13.30
C ALA A 229 9.02 4.99 -13.44
N GLU A 230 9.51 5.59 -14.52
CA GLU A 230 10.93 5.78 -14.80
C GLU A 230 11.23 7.27 -15.00
N LYS A 231 12.43 7.70 -14.62
CA LYS A 231 12.98 9.05 -14.85
C LYS A 231 12.16 10.17 -14.22
N ILE A 232 11.65 9.92 -13.01
CA ILE A 232 10.73 10.83 -12.32
C ILE A 232 11.40 12.18 -12.04
N ASN A 233 11.02 13.19 -12.81
CA ASN A 233 11.52 14.57 -12.74
C ASN A 233 10.42 15.59 -12.42
N ARG A 234 9.28 15.10 -11.92
CA ARG A 234 8.13 15.87 -11.45
C ARG A 234 7.63 15.25 -10.16
N ALA A 235 6.90 16.04 -9.37
CA ALA A 235 6.33 15.56 -8.12
C ALA A 235 5.39 14.36 -8.34
N LEU A 236 5.56 13.34 -7.52
CA LEU A 236 4.65 12.21 -7.36
C LEU A 236 4.21 12.21 -5.90
N THR A 237 2.91 12.37 -5.67
CA THR A 237 2.32 12.38 -4.32
C THR A 237 1.32 11.26 -4.20
N LEU A 238 1.54 10.37 -3.22
CA LEU A 238 0.62 9.30 -2.87
C LEU A 238 0.12 9.53 -1.44
N GLU A 239 -1.19 9.69 -1.29
CA GLU A 239 -1.86 9.95 -0.02
C GLU A 239 -2.97 8.94 0.19
N GLU A 240 -2.87 8.08 1.21
CA GLU A 240 -3.88 7.06 1.52
C GLU A 240 -4.14 6.12 0.32
N VAL A 241 -3.06 5.65 -0.31
CA VAL A 241 -3.09 4.74 -1.46
C VAL A 241 -2.90 3.30 -1.00
N GLU A 242 -3.77 2.40 -1.46
CA GLU A 242 -3.69 0.98 -1.16
C GLU A 242 -3.42 0.16 -2.43
N ILE A 243 -2.48 -0.77 -2.38
CA ILE A 243 -2.14 -1.66 -3.49
C ILE A 243 -2.16 -3.10 -2.98
N PHE A 244 -2.97 -3.94 -3.62
CA PHE A 244 -3.15 -5.34 -3.23
C PHE A 244 -2.82 -6.28 -4.37
N ARG A 245 -2.07 -7.34 -4.05
CA ARG A 245 -1.88 -8.50 -4.92
C ARG A 245 -1.30 -8.13 -6.28
N ALA A 246 -0.27 -7.27 -6.29
CA ALA A 246 0.46 -7.00 -7.51
C ALA A 246 1.21 -8.27 -7.97
N GLY A 247 1.25 -8.55 -9.27
CA GLY A 247 1.98 -9.70 -9.81
C GLY A 247 3.49 -9.59 -9.63
N GLU A 248 4.00 -8.37 -9.75
CA GLU A 248 5.39 -8.00 -9.49
C GLU A 248 5.44 -7.00 -8.32
N ASP A 249 5.97 -5.80 -8.52
CA ASP A 249 6.11 -4.81 -7.45
C ASP A 249 4.80 -4.03 -7.24
N GLY A 250 4.51 -3.66 -5.99
CA GLY A 250 3.38 -2.78 -5.72
C GLY A 250 3.62 -1.38 -6.31
N ILE A 251 4.74 -0.76 -5.94
CA ILE A 251 5.19 0.52 -6.47
C ILE A 251 6.63 0.35 -6.97
N HIS A 252 6.89 0.70 -8.22
CA HIS A 252 8.21 0.58 -8.84
C HIS A 252 8.63 1.91 -9.47
N LEU A 253 9.59 2.60 -8.85
CA LEU A 253 10.04 3.94 -9.24
C LEU A 253 11.54 3.95 -9.52
N GLU A 254 11.92 4.03 -10.78
CA GLU A 254 13.32 4.11 -11.21
C GLU A 254 13.73 5.53 -11.62
N GLU A 255 15.03 5.81 -11.50
CA GLU A 255 15.63 7.09 -11.85
C GLU A 255 14.88 8.30 -11.25
N VAL A 256 14.53 8.22 -9.96
CA VAL A 256 13.90 9.33 -9.22
C VAL A 256 14.86 10.48 -9.03
N LEU A 257 14.57 11.63 -9.65
CA LEU A 257 15.41 12.84 -9.61
C LEU A 257 14.85 13.90 -8.64
N GLU A 258 13.53 13.98 -8.53
CA GLU A 258 12.82 14.93 -7.68
C GLU A 258 12.35 14.30 -6.36
N GLU A 259 11.73 15.12 -5.52
CA GLU A 259 11.14 14.65 -4.26
C GLU A 259 9.89 13.80 -4.49
N ILE A 260 9.77 12.72 -3.71
CA ILE A 260 8.59 11.84 -3.64
C ILE A 260 8.06 11.79 -2.22
N GLU A 261 6.75 11.99 -2.07
CA GLU A 261 6.03 11.87 -0.82
C GLU A 261 5.09 10.66 -0.84
N LEU A 262 5.29 9.77 0.13
CA LEU A 262 4.49 8.57 0.36
C LEU A 262 3.86 8.68 1.76
N ASN A 263 2.56 8.99 1.83
CA ASN A 263 1.87 9.17 3.10
C ASN A 263 0.64 8.25 3.20
N GLY A 264 0.61 7.36 4.19
CA GLY A 264 -0.52 6.44 4.37
C GLY A 264 -0.61 5.38 3.27
N VAL A 265 0.52 4.95 2.72
CA VAL A 265 0.56 3.94 1.64
C VAL A 265 0.50 2.53 2.23
N LEU A 266 -0.46 1.72 1.78
CA LEU A 266 -0.56 0.28 2.07
C LEU A 266 -0.15 -0.53 0.84
N VAL A 267 0.81 -1.45 0.99
CA VAL A 267 1.12 -2.44 -0.04
C VAL A 267 1.12 -3.84 0.54
N GLU A 268 0.27 -4.71 0.02
CA GLU A 268 0.07 -6.06 0.55
C GLU A 268 0.03 -7.13 -0.54
N GLU A 269 0.67 -8.27 -0.25
CA GLU A 269 0.64 -9.49 -1.06
C GLU A 269 1.18 -9.31 -2.50
N SER A 270 2.10 -8.37 -2.72
CA SER A 270 2.79 -8.24 -4.01
C SER A 270 3.79 -9.37 -4.23
N GLY A 271 3.85 -9.92 -5.44
CA GLY A 271 4.78 -11.00 -5.80
C GLY A 271 6.25 -10.61 -5.72
N GLY A 272 6.57 -9.34 -5.95
CA GLY A 272 7.90 -8.75 -5.87
C GLY A 272 8.13 -7.93 -4.60
N ILE A 273 8.60 -6.70 -4.80
CA ILE A 273 8.85 -5.71 -3.75
C ILE A 273 7.56 -4.90 -3.52
N GLY A 274 7.22 -4.62 -2.26
CA GLY A 274 6.10 -3.74 -1.94
C GLY A 274 6.31 -2.35 -2.55
N ILE A 275 7.40 -1.67 -2.17
CA ILE A 275 7.78 -0.35 -2.70
C ILE A 275 9.26 -0.34 -3.09
N MET A 276 9.58 -0.26 -4.37
CA MET A 276 10.93 -0.09 -4.88
C MET A 276 11.15 1.36 -5.34
N VAL A 277 12.23 2.00 -4.84
CA VAL A 277 12.62 3.35 -5.26
C VAL A 277 14.12 3.46 -5.50
N ALA A 278 14.51 3.75 -6.74
CA ALA A 278 15.89 3.95 -7.17
C ALA A 278 16.11 5.35 -7.74
N GLY A 279 17.28 5.94 -7.47
CA GLY A 279 17.65 7.28 -7.98
C GLY A 279 18.18 8.22 -6.90
N PRO A 280 18.69 9.41 -7.26
CA PRO A 280 19.27 10.37 -6.34
C PRO A 280 18.25 11.21 -5.53
N GLY A 281 16.99 11.27 -5.95
CA GLY A 281 15.95 12.11 -5.36
C GLY A 281 15.63 11.79 -3.90
N LEU A 282 15.01 12.76 -3.24
CA LEU A 282 14.58 12.65 -1.85
C LEU A 282 13.28 11.86 -1.76
N VAL A 283 13.22 10.88 -0.84
CA VAL A 283 12.01 10.10 -0.58
C VAL A 283 11.58 10.30 0.86
N ARG A 284 10.35 10.75 1.06
CA ARG A 284 9.71 10.87 2.38
C ARG A 284 8.59 9.85 2.49
N GLY A 285 8.73 8.92 3.41
CA GLY A 285 7.74 7.88 3.73
C GLY A 285 7.21 8.05 5.15
N ARG A 286 5.88 8.14 5.28
CA ARG A 286 5.19 8.17 6.57
C ARG A 286 3.93 7.31 6.56
N LEU A 287 3.62 6.67 7.69
CA LEU A 287 2.42 5.86 7.84
C LEU A 287 2.32 4.77 6.76
N ILE A 288 3.45 4.26 6.29
CA ILE A 288 3.48 3.16 5.33
C ILE A 288 3.16 1.88 6.07
N ASP A 289 2.32 1.03 5.50
CA ASP A 289 2.06 -0.34 5.96
C ASP A 289 2.37 -1.29 4.80
N SER A 290 3.47 -2.03 4.88
CA SER A 290 3.89 -2.92 3.79
C SER A 290 4.08 -4.34 4.32
N ARG A 291 3.31 -5.29 3.80
CA ARG A 291 3.24 -6.64 4.36
C ARG A 291 3.09 -7.77 3.35
N SER A 292 3.63 -8.93 3.70
CA SER A 292 3.50 -10.17 2.93
C SER A 292 3.99 -10.07 1.47
N ASN A 293 4.93 -9.17 1.17
CA ASN A 293 5.48 -9.01 -0.18
C ASN A 293 6.63 -10.01 -0.42
N GLY A 294 6.80 -10.46 -1.66
CA GLY A 294 7.68 -11.58 -2.01
C GLY A 294 9.17 -11.35 -1.77
N VAL A 295 9.69 -10.14 -2.00
CA VAL A 295 11.13 -9.82 -1.91
C VAL A 295 11.43 -8.85 -0.76
N ALA A 296 10.82 -7.68 -0.76
CA ALA A 296 11.01 -6.72 0.32
C ALA A 296 9.76 -5.87 0.55
N GLY A 297 9.59 -5.32 1.75
CA GLY A 297 8.50 -4.39 2.02
C GLY A 297 8.76 -3.01 1.40
N PHE A 298 10.00 -2.54 1.53
CA PHE A 298 10.51 -1.34 0.89
C PHE A 298 11.98 -1.54 0.48
N LEU A 299 12.33 -1.23 -0.77
CA LEU A 299 13.69 -1.20 -1.26
C LEU A 299 14.07 0.22 -1.70
N ARG A 300 15.14 0.76 -1.13
CA ARG A 300 15.75 2.04 -1.56
C ARG A 300 17.14 1.81 -2.14
N GLN A 301 17.40 2.36 -3.33
CA GLN A 301 18.71 2.36 -3.98
C GLN A 301 19.18 3.79 -4.32
N GLY A 302 20.22 4.28 -3.62
CA GLY A 302 20.74 5.65 -3.76
C GLY A 302 19.95 6.72 -2.99
N GLY A 303 20.41 7.97 -3.08
CA GLY A 303 19.72 9.17 -2.58
C GLY A 303 19.47 9.24 -1.06
N PHE A 304 18.53 10.11 -0.68
CA PHE A 304 18.13 10.36 0.71
C PHE A 304 16.76 9.75 1.00
N LEU A 305 16.63 9.06 2.14
CA LEU A 305 15.38 8.49 2.63
C LEU A 305 15.06 9.03 4.03
N GLU A 306 13.85 9.56 4.20
CA GLU A 306 13.23 9.82 5.49
C GLU A 306 12.04 8.88 5.64
N LEU A 307 12.15 7.84 6.46
CA LEU A 307 11.11 6.84 6.68
C LEU A 307 10.73 6.81 8.17
N VAL A 308 9.51 7.24 8.48
CA VAL A 308 9.04 7.34 9.86
C VAL A 308 7.62 6.85 10.09
N ASP A 309 7.32 6.46 11.33
CA ASP A 309 5.98 6.06 11.79
C ASP A 309 5.30 5.00 10.91
N SER A 310 6.08 4.07 10.38
CA SER A 310 5.62 3.05 9.40
C SER A 310 5.74 1.63 9.97
N ARG A 311 5.04 0.67 9.34
CA ARG A 311 5.00 -0.74 9.72
C ARG A 311 5.37 -1.64 8.55
N PHE A 312 6.19 -2.63 8.83
CA PHE A 312 6.59 -3.64 7.85
C PHE A 312 6.54 -5.04 8.48
N SER A 313 5.82 -5.97 7.87
CA SER A 313 5.68 -7.31 8.42
C SER A 313 5.71 -8.40 7.34
N ASP A 314 6.43 -9.48 7.62
CA ASP A 314 6.38 -10.72 6.84
C ASP A 314 6.74 -10.55 5.35
N ASN A 315 7.56 -9.54 5.04
CA ASN A 315 8.08 -9.36 3.69
C ASN A 315 9.37 -10.15 3.47
N GLY A 316 9.54 -10.68 2.26
CA GLY A 316 10.78 -11.31 1.84
C GLY A 316 11.06 -12.66 2.49
N LEU A 317 10.08 -13.30 3.14
CA LEU A 317 10.30 -14.54 3.91
C LEU A 317 10.87 -15.69 3.09
N ALA A 318 10.52 -15.76 1.81
CA ALA A 318 10.99 -16.80 0.88
C ALA A 318 12.20 -16.36 0.04
N ALA A 319 12.57 -15.08 0.06
CA ALA A 319 13.65 -14.54 -0.74
C ALA A 319 14.99 -14.66 0.01
N VAL A 320 16.03 -15.16 -0.67
CA VAL A 320 17.40 -15.28 -0.11
C VAL A 320 17.92 -13.93 0.38
N ASP A 321 17.66 -12.89 -0.41
CA ASP A 321 18.05 -11.51 -0.08
C ASP A 321 16.90 -10.68 0.50
N GLY A 322 15.85 -11.34 0.98
CA GLY A 322 14.65 -10.70 1.48
C GLY A 322 14.86 -9.90 2.75
N ALA A 323 14.05 -8.85 2.91
CA ALA A 323 14.00 -8.02 4.13
C ALA A 323 12.72 -7.19 4.17
N ASN A 324 12.28 -6.79 5.36
CA ASN A 324 11.22 -5.80 5.48
C ASN A 324 11.63 -4.45 4.89
N LEU A 325 12.83 -3.97 5.24
CA LEU A 325 13.44 -2.78 4.65
C LEU A 325 14.81 -3.12 4.08
N PHE A 326 14.99 -2.90 2.79
CA PHE A 326 16.26 -3.02 2.08
C PHE A 326 16.80 -1.63 1.76
N LEU A 327 17.96 -1.30 2.31
CA LEU A 327 18.71 -0.07 2.02
C LEU A 327 19.97 -0.45 1.26
N GLY A 328 19.99 -0.15 -0.03
CA GLY A 328 21.09 -0.46 -0.91
C GLY A 328 22.18 0.60 -0.94
N ARG A 329 23.00 0.51 -2.00
CA ARG A 329 24.21 1.31 -2.14
C ARG A 329 23.89 2.80 -2.15
N GLU A 330 24.76 3.57 -1.51
CA GLU A 330 24.73 5.04 -1.49
C GLU A 330 23.54 5.70 -0.77
N VAL A 331 22.63 4.91 -0.20
CA VAL A 331 21.51 5.44 0.59
C VAL A 331 22.03 6.17 1.83
N SER A 332 21.40 7.31 2.14
CA SER A 332 21.61 8.12 3.34
C SER A 332 20.26 8.57 3.91
N GLY A 333 20.24 9.08 5.14
CA GLY A 333 19.04 9.70 5.73
C GLY A 333 18.64 9.11 7.07
N ARG A 334 17.34 8.94 7.31
CA ARG A 334 16.78 8.57 8.61
C ARG A 334 15.65 7.54 8.47
N VAL A 335 15.76 6.47 9.25
CA VAL A 335 14.71 5.46 9.45
C VAL A 335 14.39 5.44 10.94
N ALA A 336 13.25 5.99 11.34
CA ALA A 336 12.93 6.12 12.77
C ALA A 336 11.47 5.94 13.16
N ASN A 337 11.23 5.47 14.38
CA ASN A 337 9.88 5.22 14.93
C ASN A 337 9.04 4.24 14.11
N ASN A 338 9.69 3.31 13.40
CA ASN A 338 8.99 2.27 12.62
C ASN A 338 8.90 0.96 13.41
N ALA A 339 7.95 0.11 13.03
CA ALA A 339 7.83 -1.26 13.54
C ALA A 339 8.09 -2.28 12.43
N PHE A 340 8.96 -3.25 12.73
CA PHE A 340 9.35 -4.33 11.83
C PHE A 340 9.05 -5.68 12.49
N SER A 341 8.56 -6.65 11.71
CA SER A 341 8.41 -8.03 12.16
C SER A 341 8.52 -9.09 11.06
N GLY A 342 8.93 -10.30 11.42
CA GLY A 342 9.10 -11.43 10.50
C GLY A 342 10.38 -11.33 9.65
N GLY A 343 10.96 -12.48 9.26
CA GLY A 343 12.12 -12.54 8.36
C GLY A 343 13.32 -11.70 8.83
N VAL A 344 13.96 -11.01 7.89
CA VAL A 344 14.97 -9.98 8.18
C VAL A 344 14.28 -8.62 8.36
N GLY A 345 14.63 -7.89 9.43
CA GLY A 345 14.06 -6.57 9.70
C GLY A 345 14.59 -5.50 8.76
N ILE A 346 15.80 -5.01 9.00
CA ILE A 346 16.45 -4.01 8.15
C ILE A 346 17.75 -4.58 7.58
N ARG A 347 17.88 -4.59 6.26
CA ARG A 347 19.09 -4.96 5.54
C ARG A 347 19.75 -3.71 4.98
N CYS A 348 21.00 -3.45 5.35
CA CYS A 348 21.82 -2.35 4.83
C CYS A 348 22.98 -2.92 4.03
N VAL A 349 23.09 -2.57 2.75
CA VAL A 349 24.16 -3.02 1.85
C VAL A 349 24.86 -1.81 1.26
N GLU A 350 26.12 -1.59 1.62
CA GLU A 350 26.94 -0.49 1.11
C GLU A 350 26.29 0.91 1.25
N THR A 351 25.47 1.08 2.31
CA THR A 351 24.87 2.38 2.63
C THR A 351 25.94 3.37 3.09
N ARG A 352 25.68 4.66 2.91
CA ARG A 352 26.47 5.74 3.51
C ARG A 352 26.00 5.97 4.96
N GLU A 353 25.62 7.20 5.29
CA GLU A 353 25.19 7.58 6.64
C GLU A 353 23.67 7.54 6.77
N VAL A 354 23.12 6.36 7.06
CA VAL A 354 21.71 6.21 7.45
C VAL A 354 21.63 6.16 8.98
N ILE A 355 20.77 6.99 9.57
CA ILE A 355 20.42 6.93 10.99
C ILE A 355 19.24 5.98 11.14
N ILE A 356 19.46 4.84 11.79
CA ILE A 356 18.42 3.87 12.16
C ILE A 356 18.17 4.07 13.65
N ALA A 357 17.08 4.74 13.99
CA ALA A 357 16.83 5.13 15.37
C ALA A 357 15.42 4.88 15.88
N ASP A 358 15.28 4.50 17.14
CA ASP A 358 13.97 4.43 17.82
C ASP A 358 12.97 3.48 17.13
N ASN A 359 13.44 2.50 16.35
CA ASN A 359 12.59 1.49 15.72
C ASN A 359 12.34 0.31 16.66
N ILE A 360 11.23 -0.39 16.44
CA ILE A 360 10.89 -1.65 17.11
C ILE A 360 11.10 -2.79 16.11
N LEU A 361 12.01 -3.72 16.40
CA LEU A 361 12.32 -4.87 15.56
C LEU A 361 12.03 -6.16 16.33
N SER A 362 10.98 -6.87 15.95
CA SER A 362 10.49 -8.02 16.71
C SER A 362 10.23 -9.28 15.89
N ASN A 363 10.53 -10.46 16.45
CA ASN A 363 10.29 -11.76 15.80
C ASN A 363 11.01 -11.92 14.46
N HIS A 364 12.26 -11.46 14.39
CA HIS A 364 13.11 -11.61 13.20
C HIS A 364 14.10 -12.76 13.33
N GLN A 365 14.45 -13.38 12.20
CA GLN A 365 15.67 -14.18 12.07
C GLN A 365 16.90 -13.30 12.34
N VAL A 366 16.93 -12.13 11.71
CA VAL A 366 17.93 -11.09 11.95
C VAL A 366 17.25 -9.73 12.03
N GLY A 367 17.38 -9.04 13.17
CA GLY A 367 16.80 -7.71 13.36
C GLY A 367 17.39 -6.69 12.39
N ILE A 368 18.70 -6.43 12.49
CA ILE A 368 19.43 -5.60 11.53
C ILE A 368 20.61 -6.39 10.96
N LEU A 369 20.69 -6.46 9.63
CA LEU A 369 21.80 -7.01 8.86
C LEU A 369 22.54 -5.87 8.15
N SER A 370 23.80 -5.63 8.52
CA SER A 370 24.63 -4.56 7.96
C SER A 370 25.84 -5.13 7.22
N ILE A 371 25.84 -5.04 5.89
CA ILE A 371 26.85 -5.60 4.99
C ILE A 371 27.65 -4.47 4.35
N SER A 372 28.93 -4.34 4.72
CA SER A 372 29.83 -3.28 4.23
C SER A 372 29.22 -1.87 4.26
N ALA A 373 28.41 -1.60 5.28
CA ALA A 373 27.59 -0.40 5.43
C ALA A 373 28.03 0.41 6.66
N ARG A 374 27.73 1.72 6.68
CA ARG A 374 28.08 2.63 7.80
C ARG A 374 26.86 3.28 8.49
N PRO A 375 25.80 2.53 8.84
CA PRO A 375 24.66 3.14 9.52
C PRO A 375 25.04 3.61 10.94
N ARG A 376 24.24 4.52 11.48
CA ARG A 376 24.21 4.87 12.91
C ARG A 376 22.99 4.19 13.50
N ILE A 377 23.20 3.15 14.31
CA ILE A 377 22.14 2.32 14.90
C ILE A 377 22.00 2.70 16.36
N THR A 378 20.95 3.43 16.73
CA THR A 378 20.83 3.98 18.08
C THR A 378 19.40 4.00 18.62
N GLY A 379 19.18 3.70 19.90
CA GLY A 379 17.83 3.78 20.49
C GLY A 379 16.83 2.73 20.01
N ASN A 380 17.23 1.75 19.20
CA ASN A 380 16.30 0.74 18.68
C ASN A 380 15.99 -0.32 19.73
N GLN A 381 14.79 -0.90 19.62
CA GLN A 381 14.33 -1.99 20.48
C GLN A 381 14.27 -3.29 19.69
N PHE A 382 15.06 -4.28 20.11
CA PHE A 382 15.09 -5.62 19.56
C PHE A 382 14.40 -6.58 20.54
N ASN A 383 13.36 -7.28 20.09
CA ASN A 383 12.59 -8.16 20.96
C ASN A 383 12.26 -9.49 20.29
N ARG A 384 12.55 -10.62 20.95
CA ARG A 384 12.21 -11.97 20.43
C ARG A 384 12.81 -12.26 19.06
N ASN A 385 14.01 -11.75 18.80
CA ASN A 385 14.73 -12.08 17.56
C ASN A 385 15.62 -13.30 17.79
N GLU A 386 15.87 -14.08 16.74
CA GLU A 386 16.92 -15.12 16.78
C GLU A 386 18.29 -14.46 16.88
N LEU A 387 18.53 -13.42 16.07
CA LEU A 387 19.70 -12.55 16.14
C LEU A 387 19.28 -11.08 16.11
N ALA A 388 19.74 -10.27 17.07
CA ALA A 388 19.44 -8.84 17.05
C ALA A 388 20.22 -8.10 15.95
N LEU A 389 21.54 -8.25 15.88
CA LEU A 389 22.38 -7.56 14.89
C LEU A 389 23.43 -8.47 14.26
N GLN A 390 23.58 -8.37 12.94
CA GLN A 390 24.64 -9.01 12.17
C GLN A 390 25.41 -7.95 11.38
N VAL A 391 26.73 -7.96 11.49
CA VAL A 391 27.63 -7.04 10.77
C VAL A 391 28.64 -7.83 9.97
N GLU A 392 28.73 -7.56 8.68
CA GLU A 392 29.58 -8.28 7.74
C GLU A 392 30.40 -7.35 6.85
N GLY A 393 31.51 -7.87 6.34
CA GLY A 393 32.29 -7.23 5.29
C GLY A 393 33.29 -6.18 5.80
N VAL A 394 33.61 -5.22 4.95
CA VAL A 394 34.79 -4.37 5.14
C VAL A 394 34.51 -3.07 5.89
N ALA A 395 33.25 -2.64 5.95
CA ALA A 395 32.81 -1.45 6.68
C ALA A 395 31.80 -1.84 7.77
N VAL A 396 31.86 -1.10 8.87
CA VAL A 396 31.06 -1.34 10.07
C VAL A 396 30.21 -0.10 10.38
N PRO A 397 29.10 -0.27 11.14
CA PRO A 397 28.30 0.84 11.64
C PRO A 397 29.16 1.96 12.27
N ALA A 398 28.83 3.21 11.94
CA ALA A 398 29.53 4.37 12.49
C ALA A 398 29.20 4.60 13.98
N ARG A 399 28.05 4.10 14.44
CA ARG A 399 27.61 4.12 15.84
C ARG A 399 26.67 2.95 16.09
N LEU A 400 26.82 2.29 17.23
CA LEU A 400 25.94 1.22 17.69
C LEU A 400 25.78 1.34 19.21
N ASP A 401 24.81 2.13 19.66
CA ASP A 401 24.64 2.44 21.08
C ASP A 401 23.20 2.76 21.47
N LEU A 402 22.90 2.74 22.77
CA LEU A 402 21.57 3.05 23.32
C LEU A 402 20.46 2.12 22.83
N ASN A 403 20.80 1.01 22.17
CA ASN A 403 19.82 0.01 21.76
C ASN A 403 19.45 -0.88 22.95
N VAL A 404 18.23 -1.40 22.92
CA VAL A 404 17.67 -2.30 23.91
C VAL A 404 17.42 -3.64 23.26
N VAL A 405 18.07 -4.69 23.75
CA VAL A 405 17.86 -6.06 23.30
C VAL A 405 17.19 -6.87 24.41
N GLN A 406 16.10 -7.55 24.11
CA GLN A 406 15.36 -8.37 25.06
C GLN A 406 14.79 -9.64 24.43
N ASN A 407 14.75 -10.71 25.23
CA ASN A 407 14.20 -12.00 24.79
C ASN A 407 14.81 -12.50 23.47
N THR A 408 16.04 -12.09 23.15
CA THR A 408 16.74 -12.41 21.90
C THR A 408 17.78 -13.48 22.19
N GLU A 409 17.87 -14.47 21.31
CA GLU A 409 18.74 -15.63 21.52
C GLU A 409 20.23 -15.27 21.37
N ARG A 410 20.59 -14.62 20.26
CA ARG A 410 21.94 -14.13 19.95
C ARG A 410 21.93 -12.61 19.83
N LEU A 411 22.91 -11.95 20.46
CA LEU A 411 22.86 -10.49 20.61
C LEU A 411 23.50 -9.79 19.41
N LEU A 412 24.73 -10.17 19.07
CA LEU A 412 25.47 -9.51 18.01
C LEU A 412 26.50 -10.45 17.41
N GLU A 413 26.53 -10.53 16.08
CA GLU A 413 27.55 -11.27 15.34
C GLU A 413 28.30 -10.32 14.41
N SER A 414 29.63 -10.28 14.56
CA SER A 414 30.51 -9.49 13.69
C SER A 414 31.41 -10.43 12.88
N GLY A 415 31.06 -10.61 11.60
CA GLY A 415 31.94 -11.15 10.56
C GLY A 415 32.74 -10.05 9.84
N ALA A 416 32.85 -8.86 10.44
CA ALA A 416 33.54 -7.74 9.82
C ALA A 416 35.07 -7.89 9.88
N ASN A 417 35.76 -7.34 8.90
CA ASN A 417 37.23 -7.40 8.79
C ASN A 417 37.95 -6.41 9.73
N ARG A 418 37.24 -5.80 10.68
CA ARG A 418 37.76 -4.81 11.61
C ARG A 418 36.95 -4.82 12.93
N PRO A 419 37.50 -4.31 14.03
CA PRO A 419 36.78 -4.22 15.29
C PRO A 419 35.48 -3.42 15.16
N LEU A 420 34.43 -3.91 15.82
CA LEU A 420 33.14 -3.24 15.94
C LEU A 420 32.95 -2.68 17.35
N THR A 421 32.60 -1.40 17.48
CA THR A 421 32.25 -0.80 18.77
C THR A 421 30.73 -0.78 18.94
N ALA A 422 30.25 -1.45 20.00
CA ALA A 422 28.84 -1.66 20.32
C ALA A 422 28.56 -1.33 21.80
N THR A 423 29.01 -0.16 22.26
CA THR A 423 28.96 0.24 23.68
C THR A 423 27.66 0.95 24.04
N ASN A 424 27.38 1.08 25.33
CA ASN A 424 26.19 1.75 25.88
C ASN A 424 24.87 1.17 25.37
N ASN A 425 24.82 -0.13 25.06
CA ASN A 425 23.58 -0.86 24.77
C ASN A 425 23.10 -1.58 26.03
N TRP A 426 21.78 -1.77 26.15
CA TRP A 426 21.19 -2.67 27.14
C TRP A 426 20.99 -4.04 26.48
N TRP A 427 21.76 -5.03 26.93
CA TRP A 427 21.75 -6.38 26.35
C TRP A 427 20.70 -7.31 26.98
N GLY A 428 19.74 -6.74 27.71
CA GLY A 428 18.65 -7.47 28.36
C GLY A 428 18.91 -7.80 29.83
N GLN A 429 20.18 -7.83 30.26
CA GLN A 429 20.58 -8.07 31.64
C GLN A 429 22.03 -7.61 31.90
N THR A 430 22.52 -7.82 33.14
CA THR A 430 23.84 -7.36 33.60
C THR A 430 24.91 -8.43 33.77
N ASP A 431 24.60 -9.72 33.59
CA ASP A 431 25.61 -10.78 33.67
C ASP A 431 26.51 -10.76 32.42
N ALA A 432 27.76 -10.36 32.64
CA ALA A 432 28.75 -10.20 31.59
C ALA A 432 29.12 -11.53 30.90
N ASN A 433 29.14 -12.66 31.60
CA ASN A 433 29.47 -13.95 31.00
C ASN A 433 28.37 -14.40 30.04
N TRP A 434 27.11 -14.13 30.40
CA TRP A 434 25.97 -14.42 29.55
C TRP A 434 25.95 -13.55 28.28
N ILE A 435 26.33 -12.27 28.41
CA ILE A 435 26.45 -11.35 27.26
C ILE A 435 27.58 -11.83 26.34
N GLU A 436 28.74 -12.12 26.90
CA GLU A 436 29.92 -12.59 26.15
C GLU A 436 29.64 -13.87 25.37
N ALA A 437 28.88 -14.82 25.94
CA ALA A 437 28.47 -16.05 25.26
C ALA A 437 27.52 -15.84 24.05
N ARG A 438 26.97 -14.63 23.87
CA ARG A 438 25.99 -14.30 22.81
C ARG A 438 26.46 -13.18 21.89
N VAL A 439 27.69 -12.72 22.07
CA VAL A 439 28.36 -11.79 21.17
C VAL A 439 29.50 -12.55 20.51
N SER A 440 29.56 -12.54 19.19
CA SER A 440 30.63 -13.22 18.43
C SER A 440 31.37 -12.25 17.50
N GLY A 441 32.65 -12.55 17.26
CA GLY A 441 33.55 -11.70 16.48
C GLY A 441 34.31 -10.66 17.31
N ASP A 442 35.06 -9.81 16.62
CA ASP A 442 35.86 -8.74 17.24
C ASP A 442 34.97 -7.53 17.58
N VAL A 443 34.35 -7.59 18.78
CA VAL A 443 33.33 -6.63 19.22
C VAL A 443 33.68 -6.04 20.58
N GLN A 444 33.81 -4.72 20.64
CA GLN A 444 33.85 -3.96 21.88
C GLN A 444 32.43 -3.61 22.35
N TRP A 445 31.85 -4.47 23.19
CA TRP A 445 30.51 -4.29 23.76
C TRP A 445 30.50 -3.66 25.17
N ARG A 446 31.68 -3.35 25.73
CA ARG A 446 31.86 -2.67 27.03
C ARG A 446 32.34 -1.21 26.86
N PRO A 447 31.84 -0.26 27.68
CA PRO A 447 30.80 -0.44 28.70
C PRO A 447 29.43 -0.70 28.06
N PHE A 448 28.55 -1.38 28.79
CA PHE A 448 27.14 -1.59 28.44
C PHE A 448 26.25 -0.97 29.53
N LEU A 449 24.98 -0.71 29.22
CA LEU A 449 24.04 -0.17 30.19
C LEU A 449 23.81 -1.18 31.30
N ASN A 450 23.78 -0.73 32.55
CA ASN A 450 23.49 -1.57 33.71
C ASN A 450 22.01 -1.52 34.14
N PHE A 451 21.15 -0.89 33.32
CA PHE A 451 19.70 -0.84 33.49
C PHE A 451 18.99 -0.79 32.12
N ASP A 452 17.72 -1.17 32.09
CA ASP A 452 16.85 -1.02 30.92
C ASP A 452 16.46 0.46 30.76
N PRO A 453 16.93 1.17 29.70
CA PRO A 453 16.70 2.60 29.54
C PRO A 453 15.24 2.96 29.21
N ARG A 454 14.37 1.98 28.95
CA ARG A 454 12.93 2.20 28.76
C ARG A 454 12.19 2.32 30.08
N VAL A 455 12.84 1.96 31.18
CA VAL A 455 12.31 2.11 32.53
C VAL A 455 12.79 3.45 33.08
N PRO A 456 11.90 4.29 33.65
CA PRO A 456 12.30 5.59 34.15
C PRO A 456 13.32 5.46 35.29
N LEU A 457 14.29 6.36 35.33
CA LEU A 457 15.29 6.39 36.39
C LEU A 457 14.72 7.02 37.68
N ALA A 458 13.94 8.10 37.56
CA ALA A 458 13.43 8.88 38.69
C ALA A 458 11.91 8.76 38.87
N PHE A 459 11.45 9.04 40.08
CA PHE A 459 10.02 9.19 40.40
C PHE A 459 9.49 10.55 39.94
N ALA A 460 8.33 10.57 39.28
CA ALA A 460 7.68 11.82 38.93
C ALA A 460 6.15 11.70 38.93
N LEU A 461 5.49 12.70 39.50
CA LEU A 461 4.07 12.96 39.42
C LEU A 461 3.85 14.19 38.54
N LYS A 462 3.25 14.02 37.36
CA LYS A 462 3.01 15.12 36.42
C LYS A 462 1.80 15.95 36.85
N GLN A 463 1.73 17.19 36.36
CA GLN A 463 0.54 18.03 36.46
C GLN A 463 -0.63 17.35 35.73
N ASN A 464 -1.81 17.31 36.35
CA ASN A 464 -3.01 16.72 35.74
C ASN A 464 -3.46 17.53 34.50
N TYR A 465 -4.04 16.87 33.50
CA TYR A 465 -4.56 17.54 32.31
C TYR A 465 -5.94 16.98 31.90
N PRO A 466 -6.94 17.85 31.63
CA PRO A 466 -6.88 19.31 31.76
C PRO A 466 -6.77 19.77 33.22
N ASN A 467 -6.22 20.97 33.45
CA ASN A 467 -6.27 21.68 34.74
C ASN A 467 -6.33 23.20 34.48
N PRO A 468 -7.46 23.88 34.78
CA PRO A 468 -8.67 23.37 35.43
C PRO A 468 -9.42 22.36 34.56
N PHE A 469 -10.27 21.53 35.15
CA PHE A 469 -11.09 20.56 34.42
C PHE A 469 -12.56 20.60 34.85
N ASN A 470 -13.45 20.27 33.90
CA ASN A 470 -14.84 19.93 34.16
C ASN A 470 -15.10 18.51 33.64
N GLY A 471 -15.59 17.63 34.51
CA GLY A 471 -15.76 16.20 34.22
C GLY A 471 -14.57 15.39 34.70
N THR A 472 -13.65 15.03 33.81
CA THR A 472 -12.53 14.13 34.10
C THR A 472 -11.17 14.78 33.85
N THR A 473 -10.16 14.40 34.62
CA THR A 473 -8.76 14.78 34.40
C THR A 473 -7.85 13.56 34.48
N ARG A 474 -6.79 13.58 33.68
CA ARG A 474 -5.77 12.52 33.66
C ARG A 474 -4.58 12.93 34.53
N ILE A 475 -4.09 11.99 35.34
CA ILE A 475 -2.93 12.13 36.21
C ILE A 475 -1.88 11.12 35.76
N ASP A 476 -0.79 11.61 35.19
CA ASP A 476 0.33 10.79 34.71
C ASP A 476 1.45 10.75 35.78
N TYR A 477 2.00 9.58 36.06
CA TYR A 477 3.10 9.39 37.02
C TYR A 477 4.06 8.27 36.59
N GLN A 478 5.25 8.23 37.18
CA GLN A 478 6.27 7.24 36.85
C GLN A 478 6.98 6.72 38.11
N ILE A 479 7.31 5.43 38.10
CA ILE A 479 7.96 4.68 39.17
C ILE A 479 9.39 4.39 38.72
N GLY A 480 10.38 5.04 39.35
CA GLY A 480 11.78 4.96 38.96
C GLY A 480 12.54 3.76 39.53
N ILE A 481 13.63 3.36 38.87
CA ILE A 481 14.56 2.29 39.34
C ILE A 481 15.74 2.77 40.18
N ASN A 482 15.97 4.09 40.31
CA ASN A 482 17.16 4.61 41.02
C ASN A 482 17.11 4.47 42.54
N ASP A 483 15.99 4.07 43.13
CA ASP A 483 15.88 3.90 44.58
C ASP A 483 15.81 2.41 44.95
N PRO A 484 16.72 1.91 45.82
CA PRO A 484 16.76 0.50 46.22
C PRO A 484 15.47 0.00 46.87
N VAL A 485 14.57 0.89 47.31
CA VAL A 485 13.26 0.52 47.84
C VAL A 485 12.31 -0.03 46.75
N VAL A 486 12.62 0.18 45.47
CA VAL A 486 11.73 -0.13 44.32
C VAL A 486 12.41 -1.05 43.30
N ALA A 487 13.26 -1.98 43.76
CA ALA A 487 13.93 -2.97 42.91
C ALA A 487 12.98 -4.09 42.36
N GLY A 488 11.66 -3.88 42.41
CA GLY A 488 10.64 -4.84 42.02
C GLY A 488 9.22 -4.29 42.25
N LEU A 489 8.26 -5.17 42.52
CA LEU A 489 6.89 -4.77 42.85
C LEU A 489 6.87 -3.95 44.15
N THR A 490 6.34 -2.73 44.07
CA THR A 490 6.25 -1.81 45.21
C THR A 490 4.82 -1.34 45.39
N GLN A 491 4.37 -1.17 46.64
CA GLN A 491 3.03 -0.62 46.91
C GLN A 491 2.97 0.84 46.44
N VAL A 492 1.99 1.13 45.58
CA VAL A 492 1.71 2.46 45.05
C VAL A 492 0.31 2.88 45.41
N THR A 493 0.21 4.11 45.92
CA THR A 493 -1.08 4.75 46.18
C THR A 493 -1.15 6.09 45.48
N VAL A 494 -2.26 6.33 44.79
CA VAL A 494 -2.63 7.66 44.27
C VAL A 494 -3.94 8.07 44.92
N GLU A 495 -3.90 9.19 45.64
CA GLU A 495 -5.03 9.66 46.44
C GLU A 495 -5.35 11.12 46.14
N VAL A 496 -6.62 11.45 46.00
CA VAL A 496 -7.12 12.83 45.97
C VAL A 496 -7.50 13.23 47.39
N ARG A 497 -7.07 14.41 47.81
CA ARG A 497 -7.22 14.97 49.15
C ARG A 497 -7.71 16.41 49.09
N THR A 498 -8.45 16.82 50.10
CA THR A 498 -8.87 18.22 50.30
C THR A 498 -7.67 19.09 50.68
N ILE A 499 -7.84 20.42 50.68
CA ILE A 499 -6.81 21.37 51.15
C ILE A 499 -6.40 21.14 52.62
N THR A 500 -7.28 20.52 53.42
CA THR A 500 -6.99 20.16 54.82
C THR A 500 -6.30 18.79 54.96
N GLY A 501 -6.02 18.11 53.85
CA GLY A 501 -5.40 16.78 53.82
C GLY A 501 -6.37 15.60 53.96
N GLY A 502 -7.67 15.85 54.17
CA GLY A 502 -8.69 14.80 54.24
C GLY A 502 -8.83 14.03 52.92
N LEU A 503 -8.91 12.70 52.99
CA LEU A 503 -9.04 11.82 51.82
C LEU A 503 -10.40 12.03 51.13
N VAL A 504 -10.36 12.30 49.83
CA VAL A 504 -11.56 12.41 48.98
C VAL A 504 -11.81 11.08 48.27
N ARG A 505 -10.78 10.55 47.61
CA ARG A 505 -10.86 9.29 46.86
C ARG A 505 -9.48 8.69 46.71
N ARG A 506 -9.38 7.36 46.84
CA ARG A 506 -8.19 6.61 46.41
C ARG A 506 -8.40 6.13 44.98
N LEU A 507 -7.50 6.54 44.08
CA LEU A 507 -7.55 6.22 42.65
C LEU A 507 -6.77 4.95 42.33
N VAL A 508 -5.65 4.74 43.03
CA VAL A 508 -4.75 3.59 42.86
C VAL A 508 -4.33 3.10 44.24
N ASP A 509 -4.30 1.77 44.42
CA ASP A 509 -3.82 1.08 45.63
C ASP A 509 -3.36 -0.34 45.27
N GLU A 510 -2.20 -0.47 44.65
CA GLU A 510 -1.74 -1.75 44.13
C GLU A 510 -0.23 -1.90 44.18
N LEU A 511 0.24 -3.14 44.02
CA LEU A 511 1.64 -3.43 43.76
C LEU A 511 1.93 -3.14 42.29
N ALA A 512 2.89 -2.25 42.02
CA ALA A 512 3.28 -1.86 40.67
C ALA A 512 4.80 -2.00 40.47
N SER A 513 5.21 -2.38 39.26
CA SER A 513 6.62 -2.45 38.85
C SER A 513 7.14 -1.08 38.41
N PRO A 514 8.44 -0.84 38.33
CA PRO A 514 8.99 0.35 37.68
C PRO A 514 8.42 0.56 36.26
N GLY A 515 8.03 1.79 35.93
CA GLY A 515 7.33 2.08 34.68
C GLY A 515 6.58 3.41 34.67
N PHE A 516 5.88 3.67 33.57
CA PHE A 516 5.01 4.84 33.38
C PHE A 516 3.54 4.44 33.58
N TYR A 517 2.78 5.25 34.30
CA TYR A 517 1.41 4.97 34.72
C TYR A 517 0.51 6.19 34.52
N SER A 518 -0.79 5.94 34.38
CA SER A 518 -1.81 6.97 34.27
C SER A 518 -3.07 6.55 35.01
N THR A 519 -3.70 7.49 35.71
CA THR A 519 -5.02 7.30 36.34
C THR A 519 -5.90 8.50 36.08
N GLN A 520 -7.20 8.37 36.33
CA GLN A 520 -8.17 9.44 36.09
C GLN A 520 -8.97 9.76 37.34
N TRP A 521 -9.35 11.03 37.48
CA TRP A 521 -10.33 11.46 38.47
C TRP A 521 -11.47 12.22 37.81
N ASP A 522 -12.69 11.92 38.25
CA ASP A 522 -13.97 12.38 37.69
C ASP A 522 -14.69 13.40 38.58
N GLY A 523 -13.99 13.95 39.58
CA GLY A 523 -14.58 14.88 40.54
C GLY A 523 -15.54 14.20 41.53
N ARG A 524 -15.46 12.88 41.76
CA ARG A 524 -16.26 12.17 42.77
C ARG A 524 -15.43 11.72 43.97
N ASN A 525 -16.08 11.64 45.14
CA ASN A 525 -15.52 11.05 46.35
C ASN A 525 -15.58 9.51 46.30
N GLN A 526 -15.12 8.85 47.36
CA GLN A 526 -15.12 7.38 47.48
C GLN A 526 -16.53 6.76 47.41
N GLN A 527 -17.57 7.51 47.79
CA GLN A 527 -18.97 7.09 47.75
C GLN A 527 -19.62 7.30 46.36
N GLY A 528 -18.88 7.84 45.39
CA GLY A 528 -19.38 8.11 44.05
C GLY A 528 -20.15 9.43 43.92
N GLU A 529 -20.17 10.25 44.97
CA GLU A 529 -20.84 11.56 44.97
C GLU A 529 -19.92 12.63 44.40
N ARG A 530 -20.47 13.56 43.60
CA ARG A 530 -19.68 14.69 43.08
C ARG A 530 -19.26 15.62 44.20
N VAL A 531 -17.98 15.97 44.26
CA VAL A 531 -17.47 16.96 45.20
C VAL A 531 -17.74 18.39 44.73
N ALA A 532 -17.52 19.38 45.60
CA ALA A 532 -17.68 20.78 45.24
C ALA A 532 -16.58 21.25 44.27
N SER A 533 -16.87 22.22 43.40
CA SER A 533 -15.84 22.94 42.65
C SER A 533 -14.82 23.53 43.61
N GLY A 534 -13.54 23.39 43.32
CA GLY A 534 -12.51 23.86 44.24
C GLY A 534 -11.13 23.28 43.98
N THR A 535 -10.19 23.75 44.80
CA THR A 535 -8.82 23.26 44.80
C THR A 535 -8.72 21.97 45.62
N TYR A 536 -8.11 20.95 45.02
CA TYR A 536 -7.74 19.71 45.69
C TYR A 536 -6.27 19.41 45.45
N TYR A 537 -5.73 18.46 46.20
CA TYR A 537 -4.40 17.91 45.99
C TYR A 537 -4.52 16.45 45.62
N TYR A 538 -3.61 15.98 44.78
CA TYR A 538 -3.42 14.57 44.58
C TYR A 538 -2.01 14.20 44.96
N GLN A 539 -1.88 13.03 45.57
CA GLN A 539 -0.66 12.55 46.18
C GLN A 539 -0.31 11.19 45.59
N LEU A 540 0.91 11.06 45.10
CA LEU A 540 1.54 9.79 44.74
C LEU A 540 2.42 9.35 45.91
N LYS A 541 2.24 8.12 46.38
CA LYS A 541 3.11 7.51 47.38
C LYS A 541 3.61 6.15 46.90
N ILE A 542 4.93 5.98 46.91
CA ILE A 542 5.67 4.78 46.48
C ILE A 542 6.65 4.45 47.61
N GLY A 543 6.32 3.45 48.44
CA GLY A 543 7.08 3.17 49.66
C GLY A 543 7.22 4.43 50.56
N PRO A 544 8.45 4.91 50.85
CA PRO A 544 8.71 6.12 51.64
C PRO A 544 8.57 7.42 50.83
N ILE A 545 8.54 7.35 49.50
CA ILE A 545 8.53 8.52 48.62
C ILE A 545 7.10 9.05 48.51
N VAL A 546 6.92 10.35 48.74
CA VAL A 546 5.64 11.04 48.60
C VAL A 546 5.82 12.27 47.73
N GLN A 547 5.02 12.38 46.66
CA GLN A 547 4.92 13.57 45.81
C GLN A 547 3.47 14.06 45.79
N LEU A 548 3.28 15.37 45.74
CA LEU A 548 1.96 16.00 45.76
C LEU A 548 1.88 17.11 44.72
N ASN A 549 0.75 17.19 44.04
CA ASN A 549 0.44 18.26 43.09
C ASN A 549 -0.98 18.79 43.34
N LYS A 550 -1.22 20.04 42.91
CA LYS A 550 -2.51 20.72 43.03
C LYS A 550 -3.34 20.52 41.76
N LEU A 551 -4.65 20.39 41.90
CA LEU A 551 -5.61 20.43 40.79
C LEU A 551 -6.84 21.32 41.11
N LEU A 552 -7.48 21.86 40.07
CA LEU A 552 -8.67 22.71 40.17
C LEU A 552 -9.84 22.05 39.43
N PHE A 553 -10.86 21.65 40.19
CA PHE A 553 -12.09 21.06 39.66
C PHE A 553 -13.19 22.12 39.51
N LEU A 554 -13.87 22.10 38.36
CA LEU A 554 -15.02 22.94 38.02
C LEU A 554 -16.23 22.06 37.70
N LYS A 555 -17.32 22.23 38.44
CA LYS A 555 -18.59 21.51 38.25
C LYS A 555 -19.35 21.97 37.01
#